data_AF-A0A7S2DRE2-F1
#
_entry.id   AF-A0A7S2DRE2-F1
#
_cell.length_a   1.000
_cell.length_b   1.000
_cell.length_c   1.000
_cell.angle_alpha   90.00
_cell.angle_beta   90.00
_cell.angle_gamma   90.00
#
_symmetry.space_group_name_H-M   'P 1'
#
loop_
_entity.id
_entity.type
_entity.pdbx_description
1 polymer ?
#
loop_
_entity_poly.entity_id
_entity_poly.type
_entity_poly.pdbx_seq_one_letter_code
_entity_poly.pdbx_strand_id
1 'polypeptide(L)'
;GKLTNLFHFFVFLSLVKSMALEPERAQFDLETGAALNAAAAQLVQNSRADAARSRNAKMAAHTARDPVLGILDDIPVVHIDPGTWKYVQIRLRKGGEEKLVVRAIRGLRFHAENYEATMRKMRPFGIHGEVVGGGRINYDPERKLVSIYG
;
A
#
# COMPACT_ATOMS: atom_id res chain seq x y z
N GLY A 1 -51.92 46.12 17.38
CA GLY A 1 -51.38 44.88 16.81
C GLY A 1 -50.14 45.13 15.96
N LYS A 2 -48.95 45.19 16.57
CA LYS A 2 -47.65 45.32 15.86
C LYS A 2 -46.48 44.57 16.55
N LEU A 3 -46.75 43.59 17.41
CA LEU A 3 -45.68 42.82 18.10
C LEU A 3 -45.69 41.30 17.83
N THR A 4 -46.66 40.77 17.08
CA THR A 4 -46.72 39.33 16.75
C THR A 4 -45.99 38.95 15.46
N ASN A 5 -45.54 39.94 14.66
CA ASN A 5 -44.90 39.69 13.36
C ASN A 5 -43.37 39.53 13.41
N LEU A 6 -42.72 39.90 14.52
CA LEU A 6 -41.25 39.85 14.60
C LEU A 6 -40.73 38.47 15.05
N PHE A 7 -41.53 37.72 15.80
CA PHE A 7 -41.15 36.39 16.30
C PHE A 7 -41.22 35.31 15.20
N HIS A 8 -42.18 35.41 14.29
CA HIS A 8 -42.27 34.49 13.14
C HIS A 8 -41.16 34.70 12.11
N PHE A 9 -40.66 35.92 11.95
CA PHE A 9 -39.59 36.22 10.99
C PHE A 9 -38.23 35.68 11.47
N PHE A 10 -37.96 35.71 12.77
CA PHE A 10 -36.71 35.20 13.34
C PHE A 10 -36.61 33.67 13.32
N VAL A 11 -37.73 32.96 13.55
CA VAL A 11 -37.75 31.49 13.45
C VAL A 11 -37.55 31.04 12.01
N PHE A 12 -38.11 31.77 11.03
CA PHE A 12 -37.93 31.44 9.61
C PHE A 12 -36.49 31.65 9.14
N LEU A 13 -35.83 32.73 9.58
CA LEU A 13 -34.43 32.99 9.22
C LEU A 13 -33.45 32.02 9.88
N SER A 14 -33.79 31.48 11.06
CA SER A 14 -33.00 30.45 11.74
C SER A 14 -33.16 29.07 11.10
N LEU A 15 -34.31 28.77 10.50
CA LEU A 15 -34.58 27.47 9.87
C LEU A 15 -33.91 27.34 8.49
N VAL A 16 -33.78 28.45 7.75
CA VAL A 16 -33.06 28.48 6.46
C VAL A 16 -31.55 28.30 6.63
N LYS A 17 -31.00 28.57 7.83
CA LYS A 17 -29.57 28.38 8.13
C LYS A 17 -29.15 26.94 8.42
N SER A 18 -30.11 26.02 8.56
CA SER A 18 -29.87 24.60 8.85
C SER A 18 -30.28 23.65 7.72
N MET A 19 -30.36 24.13 6.48
CA MET A 19 -30.20 23.23 5.33
C MET A 19 -28.71 22.93 5.19
N ALA A 20 -28.24 21.94 5.95
CA ALA A 20 -26.95 21.33 5.68
C ALA A 20 -26.95 20.90 4.22
N LEU A 21 -26.18 21.62 3.39
CA LEU A 21 -25.81 21.18 2.05
C LEU A 21 -25.12 19.83 2.26
N GLU A 22 -25.81 18.75 1.92
CA GLU A 22 -25.22 17.42 1.87
C GLU A 22 -23.89 17.52 1.13
N PRO A 23 -22.77 17.04 1.71
CA PRO A 23 -21.47 17.19 1.07
C PRO A 23 -21.54 16.55 -0.31
N GLU A 24 -21.21 17.34 -1.32
CA GLU A 24 -21.26 16.93 -2.72
C GLU A 24 -20.52 15.60 -2.89
N ARG A 25 -21.20 14.57 -3.40
CA ARG A 25 -20.61 13.23 -3.54
C ARG A 25 -19.44 13.29 -4.52
N ALA A 26 -18.31 12.66 -4.20
CA ALA A 26 -17.16 12.58 -5.09
C ALA A 26 -17.53 11.90 -6.42
N GLN A 27 -17.21 12.55 -7.54
CA GLN A 27 -17.43 12.07 -8.89
C GLN A 27 -16.11 11.92 -9.64
N PHE A 28 -15.91 10.76 -10.27
CA PHE A 28 -14.74 10.44 -11.07
C PHE A 28 -15.17 10.05 -12.47
N ASP A 29 -14.37 10.43 -13.44
CA ASP A 29 -14.51 9.97 -14.82
C ASP A 29 -14.23 8.46 -14.89
N LEU A 30 -15.15 7.70 -15.47
CA LEU A 30 -15.08 6.23 -15.45
C LEU A 30 -14.01 5.66 -16.41
N GLU A 31 -13.57 6.44 -17.38
CA GLU A 31 -12.60 6.02 -18.39
C GLU A 31 -11.18 6.43 -18.02
N THR A 32 -11.01 7.66 -17.53
CA THR A 32 -9.71 8.29 -17.23
C THR A 32 -9.39 8.32 -15.73
N GLY A 33 -10.39 8.18 -14.86
CA GLY A 33 -10.24 8.32 -13.42
C GLY A 33 -10.05 9.77 -12.95
N ALA A 34 -10.25 10.76 -13.83
CA ALA A 34 -10.09 12.17 -13.48
C ALA A 34 -11.14 12.62 -12.44
N ALA A 35 -10.74 13.49 -11.51
CA ALA A 35 -11.66 14.09 -10.55
C ALA A 35 -12.58 15.08 -11.27
N LEU A 36 -13.89 14.84 -11.23
CA LEU A 36 -14.90 15.68 -11.90
C LEU A 36 -15.46 16.78 -11.01
N ASN A 37 -15.25 16.70 -9.69
CA ASN A 37 -15.67 17.73 -8.74
C ASN A 37 -14.70 17.93 -7.57
N ALA A 38 -14.98 18.95 -6.76
CA ALA A 38 -14.14 19.35 -5.63
C ALA A 38 -13.98 18.24 -4.58
N ALA A 39 -15.06 17.49 -4.31
CA ALA A 39 -15.02 16.37 -3.38
C ALA A 39 -14.09 15.23 -3.86
N ALA A 40 -14.11 14.90 -5.15
CA ALA A 40 -13.18 13.92 -5.73
C ALA A 40 -11.74 14.43 -5.71
N ALA A 41 -11.51 15.72 -6.00
CA ALA A 41 -10.18 16.32 -5.96
C ALA A 41 -9.59 16.29 -4.54
N GLN A 42 -10.41 16.55 -3.52
CA GLN A 42 -10.01 16.50 -2.12
C GLN A 42 -9.63 15.07 -1.68
N LEU A 43 -10.38 14.05 -2.12
CA LEU A 43 -10.01 12.66 -1.87
C LEU A 43 -8.65 12.31 -2.47
N VAL A 44 -8.40 12.69 -3.73
CA VAL A 44 -7.10 12.46 -4.39
C VAL A 44 -5.97 13.18 -3.64
N GLN A 45 -6.18 14.41 -3.19
CA GLN A 45 -5.20 15.16 -2.40
C GLN A 45 -4.92 14.48 -1.05
N ASN A 46 -5.96 14.03 -0.34
CA ASN A 46 -5.80 13.31 0.93
C ASN A 46 -5.03 12.01 0.74
N SER A 47 -5.37 11.22 -0.28
CA SER A 47 -4.63 9.98 -0.60
C SER A 47 -3.16 10.25 -0.93
N ARG A 48 -2.86 11.34 -1.66
CA ARG A 48 -1.48 11.76 -1.95
C ARG A 48 -0.75 12.22 -0.69
N ALA A 49 -1.41 12.96 0.19
CA ALA A 49 -0.88 13.43 1.45
C ALA A 49 -0.58 12.26 2.40
N ASP A 50 -1.46 11.26 2.49
CA ASP A 50 -1.24 10.06 3.31
C ASP A 50 -0.12 9.18 2.75
N ALA A 51 -0.01 9.08 1.42
CA ALA A 51 1.12 8.42 0.78
C ALA A 51 2.45 9.18 1.02
N ALA A 52 2.43 10.51 1.10
CA ALA A 52 3.60 11.31 1.45
C ALA A 52 3.96 11.18 2.94
N ARG A 53 2.98 11.23 3.84
CA ARG A 53 3.17 11.00 5.29
C ARG A 53 3.72 9.62 5.56
N SER A 54 3.20 8.58 4.91
CA SER A 54 3.68 7.21 5.05
C SER A 54 5.13 7.07 4.58
N ARG A 55 5.49 7.73 3.47
CA ARG A 55 6.89 7.79 3.00
C ARG A 55 7.80 8.53 3.97
N ASN A 56 7.38 9.70 4.45
CA ASN A 56 8.16 10.50 5.40
C ASN A 56 8.31 9.81 6.75
N ALA A 57 7.27 9.14 7.26
CA ALA A 57 7.33 8.36 8.48
C ALA A 57 8.27 7.15 8.34
N LYS A 58 8.24 6.47 7.19
CA LYS A 58 9.18 5.38 6.89
C LYS A 58 10.63 5.88 6.83
N MET A 59 10.85 7.06 6.26
CA MET A 59 12.18 7.68 6.16
C MET A 59 12.68 8.19 7.51
N ALA A 60 11.81 8.77 8.34
CA ALA A 60 12.14 9.17 9.71
C ALA A 60 12.47 7.96 10.61
N ALA A 61 11.73 6.85 10.45
CA ALA A 61 12.01 5.60 11.15
C ALA A 61 13.35 4.96 10.72
N HIS A 62 13.79 5.18 9.48
CA HIS A 62 15.08 4.71 8.98
C HIS A 62 16.26 5.53 9.56
N THR A 63 16.11 6.84 9.70
CA THR A 63 17.16 7.71 10.27
C THR A 63 17.35 7.53 11.79
N ALA A 64 16.37 6.99 12.51
CA ALA A 64 16.41 6.82 13.97
C ALA A 64 17.00 5.48 14.45
N ARG A 65 17.42 4.58 13.54
CA ARG A 65 17.98 3.26 13.89
C ARG A 65 19.50 3.24 13.76
N ASP A 66 20.16 2.57 14.70
CA ASP A 66 21.61 2.32 14.74
C ASP A 66 22.08 1.73 13.39
N PRO A 67 23.16 2.22 12.75
CA PRO A 67 23.54 1.93 11.36
C PRO A 67 23.82 0.45 11.02
N VAL A 68 23.84 -0.45 12.01
CA VAL A 68 23.86 -1.91 11.79
C VAL A 68 22.43 -2.50 11.62
N LEU A 69 21.39 -1.77 12.04
CA LEU A 69 19.97 -2.08 11.89
C LEU A 69 19.40 -1.45 10.62
N GLY A 70 19.13 -2.31 9.64
CA GLY A 70 18.51 -1.92 8.38
C GLY A 70 18.86 -2.82 7.21
N ILE A 71 19.77 -3.79 7.37
CA ILE A 71 20.13 -4.68 6.25
C ILE A 71 18.92 -5.46 5.69
N LEU A 72 17.88 -5.69 6.51
CA LEU A 72 16.64 -6.26 6.02
C LEU A 72 15.87 -5.26 5.15
N ASP A 73 15.93 -3.95 5.43
CA ASP A 73 15.26 -2.91 4.65
C ASP A 73 15.79 -2.84 3.21
N ASP A 74 17.09 -3.06 3.02
CA ASP A 74 17.75 -3.08 1.71
C ASP A 74 17.31 -4.25 0.81
N ILE A 75 16.74 -5.30 1.41
CA ILE A 75 16.29 -6.48 0.66
C ILE A 75 14.94 -6.18 0.00
N PRO A 76 14.80 -6.31 -1.33
CA PRO A 76 13.51 -6.12 -1.98
C PRO A 76 12.43 -7.05 -1.42
N VAL A 77 11.27 -6.48 -1.07
CA VAL A 77 10.11 -7.24 -0.56
C VAL A 77 9.66 -8.26 -1.60
N VAL A 78 9.60 -7.87 -2.87
CA VAL A 78 9.18 -8.73 -3.97
C VAL A 78 10.27 -8.76 -5.03
N HIS A 79 10.64 -9.97 -5.47
CA HIS A 79 11.44 -10.18 -6.66
C HIS A 79 10.80 -11.33 -7.43
N ILE A 80 10.20 -10.98 -8.57
CA ILE A 80 9.50 -11.92 -9.45
C ILE A 80 9.97 -11.67 -10.89
N ASP A 81 10.33 -12.73 -11.60
CA ASP A 81 10.71 -12.67 -13.01
C ASP A 81 9.50 -12.84 -13.93
N PRO A 82 9.47 -12.20 -15.11
CA PRO A 82 8.41 -12.41 -16.10
C PRO A 82 8.27 -13.87 -16.51
N GLY A 83 7.02 -14.34 -16.68
CA GLY A 83 6.66 -15.71 -16.99
C GLY A 83 5.93 -16.42 -15.85
N THR A 84 5.77 -17.74 -15.99
CA THR A 84 5.11 -18.60 -14.99
C THR A 84 6.12 -19.41 -14.21
N TRP A 85 6.24 -19.16 -12.91
CA TRP A 85 7.25 -19.75 -12.04
C TRP A 85 6.66 -20.24 -10.72
N LYS A 86 7.33 -21.19 -10.06
CA LYS A 86 7.08 -21.45 -8.64
C LYS A 86 7.62 -20.28 -7.84
N TYR A 87 6.89 -19.89 -6.80
CA TYR A 87 7.34 -18.85 -5.87
C TYR A 87 7.31 -19.35 -4.43
N VAL A 88 8.10 -18.71 -3.59
CA VAL A 88 8.16 -18.96 -2.15
C VAL A 88 8.07 -17.63 -1.41
N GLN A 89 7.34 -17.63 -0.29
CA GLN A 89 7.36 -16.58 0.71
C GLN A 89 8.31 -16.98 1.84
N ILE A 90 9.27 -16.13 2.14
CA ILE A 90 10.30 -16.37 3.15
C ILE A 90 10.18 -15.29 4.22
N ARG A 91 10.12 -15.70 5.49
CA ARG A 91 10.35 -14.82 6.63
C ARG A 91 11.84 -14.77 6.90
N LEU A 92 12.46 -13.63 6.63
CA LEU A 92 13.85 -13.35 6.96
C LEU A 92 13.93 -12.81 8.38
N ARG A 93 14.97 -13.19 9.13
CA ARG A 93 15.22 -12.73 10.51
C ARG A 93 16.69 -12.36 10.70
N LYS A 94 16.93 -11.24 11.38
CA LYS A 94 18.26 -10.82 11.86
C LYS A 94 18.10 -9.89 13.06
N GLY A 95 18.74 -10.22 14.19
CA GLY A 95 18.84 -9.32 15.34
C GLY A 95 17.50 -8.77 15.85
N GLY A 96 16.52 -9.64 16.12
CA GLY A 96 15.18 -9.24 16.58
C GLY A 96 14.27 -8.65 15.50
N GLU A 97 14.81 -8.27 14.33
CA GLU A 97 14.03 -7.83 13.18
C GLU A 97 13.60 -8.99 12.30
N GLU A 98 12.44 -8.82 11.65
CA GLU A 98 11.95 -9.75 10.64
C GLU A 98 11.36 -9.04 9.42
N LYS A 99 11.43 -9.70 8.26
CA LYS A 99 10.88 -9.22 7.00
C LYS A 99 10.35 -10.36 6.15
N LEU A 100 9.13 -10.22 5.65
CA LEU A 100 8.58 -11.13 4.66
C LEU A 100 9.02 -10.73 3.26
N VAL A 101 9.52 -11.71 2.50
CA VAL A 101 9.93 -11.52 1.11
C VAL A 101 9.32 -12.58 0.19
N VAL A 102 9.05 -12.22 -1.06
CA VAL A 102 8.52 -13.10 -2.10
C VAL A 102 9.58 -13.27 -3.19
N ARG A 103 9.82 -14.51 -3.61
CA ARG A 103 10.83 -14.87 -4.60
C ARG A 103 10.25 -15.81 -5.65
N ALA A 104 10.34 -15.40 -6.92
CA ALA A 104 10.05 -16.23 -8.08
C ALA A 104 11.08 -15.96 -9.18
N ILE A 105 12.09 -16.83 -9.29
CA ILE A 105 13.27 -16.61 -10.13
C ILE A 105 13.15 -17.44 -11.41
N ARG A 106 13.45 -16.82 -12.56
CA ARG A 106 13.44 -17.46 -13.88
C ARG A 106 14.28 -18.73 -13.89
N GLY A 107 13.70 -19.80 -14.41
CA GLY A 107 14.37 -21.09 -14.57
C GLY A 107 14.38 -21.96 -13.32
N LEU A 108 14.01 -21.44 -12.14
CA LEU A 108 13.87 -22.26 -10.94
C LEU A 108 12.48 -22.90 -10.90
N ARG A 109 12.46 -24.22 -11.02
CA ARG A 109 11.24 -25.02 -11.22
C ARG A 109 10.59 -25.44 -9.90
N PHE A 110 11.32 -25.38 -8.79
CA PHE A 110 10.88 -25.83 -7.47
C PHE A 110 10.98 -24.72 -6.41
N HIS A 111 10.15 -24.83 -5.36
CA HIS A 111 10.18 -23.91 -4.21
C HIS A 111 11.52 -23.94 -3.48
N ALA A 112 12.09 -25.13 -3.31
CA ALA A 112 13.37 -25.33 -2.64
C ALA A 112 14.52 -24.61 -3.36
N GLU A 113 14.52 -24.58 -4.69
CA GLU A 113 15.54 -23.88 -5.48
C GLU A 113 15.48 -22.37 -5.25
N ASN A 114 14.27 -21.78 -5.27
CA ASN A 114 14.07 -20.37 -4.99
C ASN A 114 14.49 -19.99 -3.56
N TYR A 115 14.15 -20.84 -2.59
CA TYR A 115 14.59 -20.67 -1.20
C TYR A 115 16.11 -20.73 -1.09
N GLU A 116 16.74 -21.77 -1.63
CA GLU A 116 18.19 -21.97 -1.52
C GLU A 116 18.97 -20.88 -2.27
N ALA A 117 18.53 -20.49 -3.46
CA ALA A 117 19.12 -19.39 -4.23
C ALA A 117 19.03 -18.06 -3.46
N THR A 118 17.94 -17.83 -2.74
CA THR A 118 17.78 -16.65 -1.89
C THR A 118 18.69 -16.74 -0.67
N MET A 119 18.62 -17.84 0.10
CA MET A 119 19.39 -17.99 1.34
C MET A 119 20.89 -18.04 1.13
N ARG A 120 21.37 -18.54 -0.01
CA ARG A 120 22.79 -18.46 -0.39
C ARG A 120 23.33 -17.03 -0.37
N LYS A 121 22.50 -16.05 -0.75
CA LYS A 121 22.85 -14.62 -0.72
C LYS A 121 22.71 -14.01 0.68
N MET A 122 21.86 -14.57 1.53
CA MET A 122 21.51 -14.01 2.84
C MET A 122 22.40 -14.52 3.99
N ARG A 123 22.79 -15.80 3.96
CA ARG A 123 23.62 -16.43 5.01
C ARG A 123 24.93 -15.70 5.31
N PRO A 124 25.70 -15.16 4.33
CA PRO A 124 26.92 -14.40 4.61
C PRO A 124 26.71 -13.17 5.49
N PHE A 125 25.47 -12.64 5.54
CA PHE A 125 25.10 -11.48 6.34
C PHE A 125 24.51 -11.85 7.71
N GLY A 126 24.53 -13.14 8.09
CA GLY A 126 23.92 -13.63 9.32
C GLY A 126 22.39 -13.57 9.32
N ILE A 127 21.76 -13.56 8.15
CA ILE A 127 20.31 -13.54 8.00
C ILE A 127 19.80 -14.97 7.90
N HIS A 128 18.81 -15.30 8.73
CA HIS A 128 18.11 -16.58 8.72
C HIS A 128 16.79 -16.47 7.95
N GLY A 129 16.32 -17.58 7.38
CA GLY A 129 15.09 -17.63 6.60
C GLY A 129 14.23 -18.83 6.97
N GLU A 130 12.92 -18.63 6.97
CA GLU A 130 11.90 -19.66 7.18
C GLU A 130 10.91 -19.60 6.01
N VAL A 131 10.62 -20.74 5.38
CA VAL A 131 9.57 -20.81 4.35
C VAL A 131 8.21 -20.78 5.05
N VAL A 132 7.43 -19.74 4.78
CA VAL A 132 6.09 -19.56 5.38
C VAL A 132 4.95 -19.84 4.40
N GLY A 133 5.27 -20.02 3.12
CA GLY A 133 4.31 -20.36 2.08
C GLY A 133 4.95 -20.40 0.70
N GLY A 134 4.13 -20.69 -0.30
CA GLY A 134 4.53 -20.70 -1.70
C GLY A 134 3.37 -21.09 -2.59
N GLY A 135 3.64 -21.15 -3.89
CA GLY A 135 2.62 -21.46 -4.88
C GLY A 135 3.17 -21.29 -6.29
N ARG A 136 2.33 -20.82 -7.20
CA ARG A 136 2.72 -20.44 -8.55
C ARG A 136 2.34 -18.98 -8.81
N ILE A 137 3.20 -18.28 -9.54
CA ILE A 137 2.95 -16.92 -10.01
C ILE A 137 3.10 -16.88 -11.53
N ASN A 138 2.20 -16.19 -12.19
CA ASN A 138 2.33 -15.75 -13.57
C ASN A 138 2.47 -14.23 -13.57
N TYR A 139 3.62 -13.72 -14.02
CA TYR A 139 3.88 -12.31 -14.16
C TYR A 139 4.06 -11.93 -15.63
N ASP A 140 3.13 -11.11 -16.14
CA ASP A 140 3.17 -10.56 -17.48
C ASP A 140 3.26 -9.02 -17.39
N PRO A 141 4.47 -8.44 -17.58
CA PRO A 141 4.65 -6.99 -17.49
C PRO A 141 3.99 -6.23 -18.65
N GLU A 142 3.87 -6.83 -19.83
CA GLU A 142 3.27 -6.18 -21.01
C GLU A 142 1.77 -5.98 -20.78
N ARG A 143 1.10 -6.99 -20.23
CA ARG A 143 -0.32 -6.94 -19.87
C ARG A 143 -0.59 -6.35 -18.49
N LYS A 144 0.45 -5.94 -17.75
CA LYS A 144 0.39 -5.47 -16.36
C LYS A 144 -0.39 -6.45 -15.45
N LEU A 145 -0.23 -7.75 -15.72
CA LEU A 145 -0.98 -8.81 -15.05
C LEU A 145 -0.07 -9.60 -14.11
N VAL A 146 -0.53 -9.80 -12.88
CA VAL A 146 0.06 -10.74 -11.93
C VAL A 146 -1.05 -11.68 -11.44
N SER A 147 -0.87 -12.97 -11.65
CA SER A 147 -1.78 -14.01 -11.16
C SER A 147 -1.04 -14.94 -10.21
N ILE A 148 -1.59 -15.14 -9.00
CA ILE A 148 -1.00 -15.96 -7.94
C ILE A 148 -2.01 -17.03 -7.57
N TYR A 149 -1.58 -18.29 -7.51
CA TYR A 149 -2.45 -19.43 -7.25
C TYR A 149 -1.69 -20.67 -6.76
N GLY A 150 -2.46 -21.64 -6.25
CA GLY A 150 -1.99 -22.96 -5.84
C GLY A 150 -1.52 -23.04 -4.40
#